data_AF-A0A665V1X6-F1
#
_entry.id   AF-A0A665V1X6-F1
#
_cell.length_a   1.000
_cell.length_b   1.000
_cell.length_c   1.000
_cell.angle_alpha   90.00
_cell.angle_beta   90.00
_cell.angle_gamma   90.00
#
_symmetry.space_group_name_H-M   'P 1'
#
loop_
_entity.id
_entity.type
_entity.pdbx_description
1 polymer ?
#
loop_
_entity_poly.entity_id
_entity_poly.type
_entity_poly.pdbx_seq_one_letter_code
_entity_poly.pdbx_strand_id
1 'polypeptide(L)'
;MEADTPEAQLLLFAKQGSCSQIQRLLQSRADQSISLDINCRSECKSSPGWTALHLACQSGHRDVAEELLKAGADVNLQNNMGDTPLHKAADNGRKVKNL
;
A
#
# COMPACT_ATOMS: atom_id res chain seq x y z
N MET A 1 2.99 -1.48 19.53
CA MET A 1 2.55 -0.10 19.79
C MET A 1 3.09 0.76 18.65
N GLU A 2 2.59 0.55 17.42
CA GLU A 2 3.03 1.27 16.20
C GLU A 2 1.87 1.30 15.16
N ALA A 3 0.61 1.39 15.60
CA ALA A 3 -0.57 1.39 14.71
C ALA A 3 -1.43 2.66 14.83
N ASP A 4 -0.95 3.67 15.56
CA ASP A 4 -1.73 4.88 15.85
C ASP A 4 -1.54 5.98 14.80
N THR A 5 -0.60 5.84 13.86
CA THR A 5 -0.47 6.78 12.74
C THR A 5 -1.33 6.36 11.56
N PRO A 6 -1.95 7.31 10.84
CA PRO A 6 -2.75 6.99 9.65
C PRO A 6 -1.90 6.36 8.55
N GLU A 7 -0.59 6.65 8.47
CA GLU A 7 0.35 6.00 7.56
C GLU A 7 0.52 4.51 7.88
N ALA A 8 0.72 4.17 9.16
CA ALA A 8 0.84 2.77 9.57
C ALA A 8 -0.46 1.99 9.32
N GLN A 9 -1.62 2.63 9.56
CA GLN A 9 -2.92 2.07 9.23
C GLN A 9 -3.09 1.84 7.74
N LEU A 10 -2.69 2.80 6.90
CA LEU A 10 -2.72 2.67 5.43
C LEU A 10 -1.92 1.46 4.97
N LEU A 11 -0.67 1.32 5.45
CA LEU A 11 0.19 0.18 5.11
C LEU A 11 -0.42 -1.15 5.58
N LEU A 12 -1.00 -1.18 6.78
CA LEU A 12 -1.63 -2.37 7.33
C LEU A 12 -2.86 -2.80 6.53
N PHE A 13 -3.77 -1.87 6.23
CA PHE A 13 -4.98 -2.16 5.45
C PHE A 13 -4.63 -2.59 4.03
N ALA A 14 -3.60 -1.99 3.43
CA ALA A 14 -3.15 -2.36 2.10
C ALA A 14 -2.59 -3.79 2.05
N LYS A 15 -1.84 -4.18 3.08
CA LYS A 15 -1.32 -5.54 3.23
C LYS A 15 -2.43 -6.58 3.44
N GLN A 16 -3.49 -6.23 4.17
CA GLN A 16 -4.61 -7.12 4.51
C GLN A 16 -5.67 -7.22 3.42
N GLY A 17 -5.69 -6.30 2.44
CA GLY A 17 -6.74 -6.27 1.43
C GLY A 17 -8.03 -5.56 1.90
N SER A 18 -7.97 -4.77 2.96
CA SER A 18 -9.15 -4.16 3.59
C SER A 18 -9.61 -2.90 2.85
N CYS A 19 -10.19 -3.07 1.65
CA CYS A 19 -10.64 -1.96 0.79
C CYS A 19 -11.58 -0.97 1.51
N SER A 20 -12.56 -1.44 2.29
CA SER A 20 -13.47 -0.55 3.04
C SER A 20 -12.75 0.31 4.09
N GLN A 21 -11.67 -0.18 4.68
CA GLN A 21 -10.86 0.59 5.64
C GLN A 21 -9.97 1.60 4.92
N ILE A 22 -9.37 1.24 3.78
CA ILE A 22 -8.66 2.17 2.88
C ILE A 22 -9.59 3.31 2.49
N GLN A 23 -10.79 3.01 2.00
CA GLN A 23 -11.75 4.02 1.58
C GLN A 23 -12.16 4.94 2.72
N ARG A 24 -12.42 4.39 3.91
CA ARG A 24 -12.74 5.20 5.10
C ARG A 24 -11.59 6.13 5.49
N LEU A 25 -10.36 5.64 5.43
CA LEU A 25 -9.15 6.41 5.73
C LEU A 25 -8.87 7.51 4.68
N LEU A 26 -9.17 7.24 3.41
CA LEU A 26 -9.09 8.22 2.33
C LEU A 26 -10.21 9.26 2.39
N GLN A 27 -11.41 8.86 2.82
CA GLN A 27 -12.55 9.75 2.97
C GLN A 27 -12.35 10.73 4.15
N SER A 28 -11.74 10.28 5.26
CA SER A 28 -11.43 11.16 6.39
C SER A 28 -10.38 12.24 6.07
N ARG A 29 -9.56 12.03 5.03
CA ARG A 29 -8.69 13.06 4.45
C ARG A 29 -9.49 14.22 3.84
N ALA A 30 -10.68 13.97 3.28
CA ALA A 30 -11.49 15.01 2.64
C ALA A 30 -12.22 15.91 3.66
N ASP A 31 -12.53 15.38 4.83
CA ASP A 31 -13.44 16.05 5.77
C ASP A 31 -12.74 16.92 6.82
N GLN A 32 -11.67 16.49 7.53
CA GLN A 32 -11.15 17.27 8.68
C GLN A 32 -9.68 16.96 9.10
N SER A 33 -8.67 17.64 8.53
CA SER A 33 -7.35 17.80 9.18
C SER A 33 -6.51 16.51 9.41
N ILE A 34 -6.57 15.53 8.50
CA ILE A 34 -5.57 14.43 8.46
C ILE A 34 -4.54 14.74 7.37
N SER A 35 -3.28 14.93 7.78
CA SER A 35 -2.13 14.90 6.88
C SER A 35 -1.73 13.44 6.71
N LEU A 36 -2.16 12.81 5.62
CA LEU A 36 -1.79 11.44 5.26
C LEU A 36 -0.99 11.46 3.96
N ASP A 37 0.26 10.98 4.02
CA ASP A 37 1.04 10.70 2.82
C ASP A 37 0.69 9.30 2.28
N ILE A 38 0.03 9.26 1.11
CA ILE A 38 -0.30 8.00 0.42
C ILE A 38 0.96 7.23 0.00
N ASN A 39 2.06 7.95 -0.19
CA ASN A 39 3.33 7.42 -0.61
C ASN A 39 4.26 7.10 0.57
N CYS A 40 3.71 7.03 1.79
CA CYS A 40 4.47 6.72 2.98
C CYS A 40 5.27 5.42 2.79
N ARG A 41 6.54 5.47 3.20
CA ARG A 41 7.44 4.33 3.17
C ARG A 41 7.38 3.61 4.50
N SER A 42 7.25 2.29 4.44
CA SER A 42 7.30 1.43 5.61
C SER A 42 8.69 1.51 6.24
N GLU A 43 8.71 1.82 7.53
CA GLU A 43 9.91 1.77 8.37
C GLU A 43 10.14 0.35 8.93
N CYS A 44 9.26 -0.60 8.61
CA CYS A 44 9.38 -1.96 9.11
C CYS A 44 10.65 -2.63 8.58
N LYS A 45 11.48 -3.15 9.50
CA LYS A 45 12.74 -3.81 9.16
C LYS A 45 12.59 -5.00 8.20
N SER A 46 11.43 -5.63 8.16
CA SER A 46 11.15 -6.77 7.26
C SER A 46 10.76 -6.35 5.83
N SER A 47 10.31 -5.10 5.64
CA SER A 47 9.87 -4.57 4.34
C SER A 47 10.26 -3.09 4.21
N PRO A 48 11.55 -2.75 4.38
CA PRO A 48 11.97 -1.36 4.47
C PRO A 48 11.76 -0.65 3.14
N GLY A 49 11.16 0.54 3.19
CA GLY A 49 10.88 1.35 2.01
C GLY A 49 9.65 0.95 1.22
N TRP A 50 8.89 -0.05 1.68
CA TRP A 50 7.67 -0.49 0.99
C TRP A 50 6.54 0.52 1.16
N THR A 51 5.84 0.86 0.09
CA THR A 51 4.63 1.69 0.16
C THR A 51 3.38 0.82 0.26
N ALA A 52 2.23 1.44 0.54
CA ALA A 52 0.94 0.76 0.54
C ALA A 52 0.68 0.03 -0.80
N LEU A 53 1.07 0.66 -1.91
CA LEU A 53 0.90 0.06 -3.23
C LEU A 53 1.79 -1.18 -3.44
N HIS A 54 3.03 -1.19 -2.92
CA HIS A 54 3.86 -2.40 -2.93
C HIS A 54 3.20 -3.56 -2.20
N LEU A 55 2.61 -3.29 -1.02
CA LEU A 55 1.95 -4.30 -0.20
C LEU A 55 0.71 -4.87 -0.90
N ALA A 56 -0.13 -3.99 -1.45
CA ALA A 56 -1.31 -4.41 -2.22
C ALA A 56 -0.92 -5.26 -3.44
N CYS A 57 0.10 -4.84 -4.20
CA CYS A 57 0.61 -5.59 -5.36
C CYS A 57 1.23 -6.94 -4.98
N GLN A 58 2.03 -6.99 -3.91
CA GLN A 58 2.65 -8.23 -3.43
C GLN A 58 1.61 -9.25 -2.95
N SER A 59 0.54 -8.79 -2.31
CA SER A 59 -0.55 -9.64 -1.82
C SER A 59 -1.59 -9.97 -2.90
N GLY A 60 -1.57 -9.28 -4.05
CA GLY A 60 -2.53 -9.49 -5.14
C GLY A 60 -3.89 -8.82 -4.91
N HIS A 61 -3.99 -7.86 -3.99
CA HIS A 61 -5.22 -7.13 -3.67
C HIS A 61 -5.46 -6.02 -4.69
N ARG A 62 -6.04 -6.41 -5.83
CA ARG A 62 -6.28 -5.51 -6.97
C ARG A 62 -7.21 -4.36 -6.63
N ASP A 63 -8.29 -4.62 -5.90
CA ASP A 63 -9.26 -3.64 -5.44
C ASP A 63 -8.60 -2.54 -4.60
N VAL A 64 -7.77 -2.93 -3.63
CA VAL A 64 -6.97 -1.99 -2.83
C VAL A 64 -5.99 -1.21 -3.69
N ALA A 65 -5.30 -1.87 -4.63
CA ALA A 65 -4.37 -1.18 -5.53
C ALA A 65 -5.07 -0.11 -6.37
N GLU A 66 -6.27 -0.41 -6.90
CA GLU A 66 -7.08 0.55 -7.66
C GLU A 66 -7.49 1.75 -6.80
N GLU A 67 -7.89 1.56 -5.55
CA GLU A 67 -8.24 2.66 -4.64
C GLU A 67 -7.02 3.54 -4.30
N LEU A 68 -5.87 2.93 -4.04
CA LEU A 68 -4.61 3.67 -3.80
C LEU A 68 -4.19 4.50 -5.02
N LEU A 69 -4.36 3.96 -6.23
CA LEU A 69 -4.08 4.68 -7.48
C LEU A 69 -5.02 5.87 -7.67
N LYS A 70 -6.33 5.70 -7.40
CA LYS A 70 -7.30 6.81 -7.42
C LYS A 70 -6.94 7.89 -6.40
N ALA A 71 -6.34 7.51 -5.26
CA ALA A 71 -5.90 8.43 -4.23
C ALA A 71 -4.60 9.19 -4.56
N GLY A 72 -3.91 8.83 -5.65
CA GLY A 72 -2.68 9.46 -6.11
C GLY A 72 -1.39 8.75 -5.69
N ALA A 73 -1.44 7.44 -5.41
CA ALA A 73 -0.24 6.66 -5.14
C ALA A 73 0.72 6.65 -6.35
N ASP A 74 2.01 6.86 -6.11
CA ASP A 74 3.04 6.84 -7.14
C ASP A 74 3.50 5.41 -7.43
N VAL A 75 3.27 5.00 -8.68
CA VAL A 75 3.62 3.68 -9.22
C VAL A 75 5.11 3.49 -9.48
N ASN A 76 5.89 4.57 -9.48
CA ASN A 76 7.31 4.55 -9.79
C ASN A 76 8.20 4.55 -8.54
N LEU A 77 7.60 4.69 -7.35
CA LEU A 77 8.37 4.65 -6.11
C LEU A 77 9.06 3.32 -5.95
N GLN A 78 10.37 3.37 -5.72
CA GLN A 78 11.17 2.20 -5.42
C GLN A 78 11.22 1.99 -3.91
N ASN A 79 11.10 0.72 -3.50
CA ASN A 79 11.48 0.28 -2.16
C ASN A 79 13.01 0.25 -2.01
N ASN A 80 13.52 -0.12 -0.83
CA ASN A 80 14.96 -0.15 -0.57
C ASN A 80 15.71 -1.24 -1.36
N MET A 81 15.00 -2.15 -2.03
CA MET A 81 15.57 -3.16 -2.93
C MET A 81 15.62 -2.66 -4.39
N GLY A 82 15.14 -1.45 -4.68
CA GLY A 82 15.03 -0.91 -6.03
C GLY A 82 13.79 -1.39 -6.80
N ASP A 83 12.92 -2.17 -6.16
CA ASP A 83 11.71 -2.69 -6.78
C ASP A 83 10.61 -1.62 -6.74
N THR A 84 9.86 -1.51 -7.83
CA THR A 84 8.60 -0.75 -7.88
C THR A 84 7.40 -1.65 -7.54
N PRO A 85 6.20 -1.09 -7.26
CA PRO A 85 5.01 -1.91 -7.03
C PRO A 85 4.71 -2.89 -8.15
N LEU A 86 5.01 -2.50 -9.40
CA LEU A 86 4.82 -3.37 -10.56
C LEU A 86 5.73 -4.61 -10.55
N HIS A 87 6.98 -4.48 -10.07
CA HIS A 87 7.87 -5.62 -9.89
C HIS A 87 7.24 -6.65 -8.94
N LYS A 88 6.62 -6.19 -7.84
CA LYS A 88 5.95 -7.06 -6.86
C LYS A 88 4.65 -7.66 -7.38
N ALA A 89 3.88 -6.92 -8.18
CA ALA A 89 2.70 -7.45 -8.86
C ALA A 89 3.08 -8.59 -9.83
N ALA A 90 4.17 -8.42 -10.59
CA ALA A 90 4.67 -9.44 -11.51
C ALA A 90 5.14 -10.70 -10.76
N ASP A 91 5.87 -10.54 -9.65
CA ASP A 91 6.28 -11.67 -8.79
C ASP A 91 5.07 -12.45 -8.24
N ASN A 92 4.02 -11.76 -7.80
CA ASN A 92 2.79 -12.41 -7.37
C ASN A 92 2.11 -13.16 -8.54
N GLY A 93 1.97 -12.51 -9.69
CA GLY A 93 1.41 -13.10 -10.92
C GLY A 93 2.11 -14.38 -11.38
N ARG A 94 3.42 -14.48 -11.14
CA ARG A 94 4.21 -15.70 -11.40
C ARG A 94 3.94 -16.81 -10.37
N LYS A 95 3.69 -16.47 -9.11
CA LYS A 95 3.34 -17.44 -8.06
C LYS A 95 1.98 -18.09 -8.32
N VAL A 96 0.97 -17.33 -8.76
CA VAL A 96 -0.38 -17.87 -9.05
C VAL A 96 -0.44 -18.80 -10.26
N LYS A 97 0.50 -18.69 -11.21
CA LYS A 97 0.54 -19.55 -12.41
C LYS A 97 1.23 -20.91 -12.21
N ASN A 98 1.84 -21.15 -11.05
CA ASN A 98 2.52 -22.41 -10.72
C ASN A 98 1.66 -23.36 -9.85
N LEU A 99 0.34 -23.23 -9.93
CA LEU A 99 -0.65 -24.16 -9.36
C LEU A 99 -1.45 -24.80 -10.49
#